data_AF-A0A914DE90-F1
#
_entry.id   AF-A0A914DE90-F1
#
_cell.length_a   1.000
_cell.length_b   1.000
_cell.length_c   1.000
_cell.angle_alpha   90.00
_cell.angle_beta   90.00
_cell.angle_gamma   90.00
#
_symmetry.space_group_name_H-M   'P 1'
#
loop_
_entity.id
_entity.type
_entity.pdbx_description
1 polymer ?
#
loop_
_entity_poly.entity_id
_entity_poly.type
_entity_poly.pdbx_seq_one_letter_code
_entity_poly.pdbx_strand_id
1 'polypeptide(L)'
;MSHFMNELEKYICTEAYSALFFSRSDDEAADLSLQDRIRSLHWVTSGFLETALDFSIPKVQDFIDEAVTEIIDINSHMAVEDKLAKLVICSKKIFEALKESRS
;
A
#
# COMPACT_ATOMS: atom_id res chain seq x y z
N MET A 1 5.75 17.53 -21.42
CA MET A 1 5.18 16.33 -22.08
C MET A 1 4.68 15.31 -21.07
N SER A 2 5.40 15.05 -19.96
CA SER A 2 4.91 14.20 -18.85
C SER A 2 3.61 14.69 -18.21
N HIS A 3 3.52 15.97 -17.84
CA HIS A 3 2.31 16.52 -17.20
C HIS A 3 1.03 16.32 -18.03
N PHE A 4 1.11 16.45 -19.36
CA PHE A 4 -0.06 16.23 -20.22
C PHE A 4 -0.52 14.77 -20.21
N MET A 5 0.43 13.83 -20.20
CA MET A 5 0.12 12.40 -20.12
C MET A 5 -0.49 12.03 -18.77
N ASN A 6 -0.02 12.63 -17.67
CA ASN A 6 -0.57 12.40 -16.34
C ASN A 6 -2.02 12.90 -16.24
N GLU A 7 -2.32 14.10 -16.75
CA GLU A 7 -3.70 14.62 -16.77
C GLU A 7 -4.61 13.76 -17.64
N LEU A 8 -4.10 13.27 -18.78
CA LEU A 8 -4.86 12.38 -19.66
C LEU A 8 -5.13 11.02 -19.01
N GLU A 9 -4.14 10.44 -18.34
CA GLU A 9 -4.29 9.20 -17.56
C GLU A 9 -5.32 9.37 -16.45
N LYS A 10 -5.19 10.43 -15.64
CA LYS A 10 -6.12 10.76 -14.57
C LYS A 10 -7.55 10.90 -15.07
N TYR A 11 -7.75 11.60 -16.19
CA TYR A 11 -9.07 11.77 -16.79
C TYR A 11 -9.66 10.41 -17.23
N ILE A 12 -8.91 9.60 -17.98
CA ILE A 12 -9.36 8.29 -18.45
C ILE A 12 -9.67 7.35 -17.27
N CYS A 13 -8.79 7.27 -16.29
CA CYS A 13 -8.96 6.40 -15.12
C CYS A 13 -10.13 6.80 -14.24
N THR A 14 -10.47 8.10 -14.18
CA THR A 14 -11.64 8.58 -13.43
C THR A 14 -12.94 8.26 -14.16
N GLU A 15 -13.02 8.59 -15.45
CA GLU A 15 -14.25 8.39 -16.25
C GLU A 15 -14.55 6.91 -16.51
N ALA A 16 -13.52 6.09 -16.74
CA ALA A 16 -13.66 4.67 -17.04
C ALA A 16 -13.45 3.77 -15.81
N TYR A 17 -13.42 4.33 -14.59
CA TYR A 17 -13.07 3.58 -13.38
C TYR A 17 -13.91 2.30 -13.21
N SER A 18 -15.23 2.40 -13.37
CA SER A 18 -16.16 1.27 -13.21
C SER A 18 -16.02 0.19 -14.30
N ALA A 19 -15.49 0.55 -15.46
CA ALA A 19 -15.26 -0.39 -16.57
C ALA A 19 -13.86 -1.02 -16.51
N LEU A 20 -12.88 -0.31 -15.96
CA LEU A 20 -11.48 -0.75 -15.88
C LEU A 20 -11.14 -1.45 -14.57
N PHE A 21 -11.74 -1.03 -13.45
CA PHE A 21 -11.53 -1.61 -12.13
C PHE A 21 -12.72 -2.47 -11.76
N PHE A 22 -12.44 -3.66 -11.20
CA PHE A 22 -13.45 -4.57 -10.64
C PHE A 22 -14.49 -5.07 -11.67
N SER A 23 -14.23 -4.93 -12.97
CA SER A 23 -15.17 -5.30 -14.03
C SER A 23 -15.15 -6.80 -14.38
N ARG A 24 -14.23 -7.56 -13.77
CA ARG A 24 -14.07 -9.00 -13.99
C ARG A 24 -14.27 -9.74 -12.68
N SER A 25 -15.12 -10.77 -12.70
CA SER A 25 -15.39 -11.65 -11.56
C SER A 25 -14.14 -12.32 -10.99
N ASP A 26 -13.12 -12.55 -11.83
CA ASP A 26 -11.89 -13.22 -11.44
C ASP A 26 -11.00 -12.34 -10.55
N ASP A 27 -11.05 -11.01 -10.74
CA ASP A 27 -10.27 -10.05 -9.94
C ASP A 27 -10.85 -9.96 -8.51
N GLU A 28 -12.18 -9.89 -8.38
CA GLU A 28 -12.86 -9.92 -7.08
C GLU A 28 -12.60 -11.21 -6.31
N ALA A 29 -12.65 -12.37 -6.98
CA ALA A 29 -12.36 -13.65 -6.36
C ALA A 29 -10.90 -13.75 -5.88
N ALA A 30 -9.96 -13.21 -6.65
CA ALA A 30 -8.55 -13.16 -6.28
C ALA A 30 -8.32 -12.24 -5.06
N ASP A 31 -8.96 -11.06 -5.03
CA ASP A 31 -8.87 -10.11 -3.93
C ASP A 31 -9.43 -10.71 -2.62
N LEU A 32 -10.61 -11.34 -2.67
CA LEU A 32 -11.20 -12.01 -1.51
C LEU A 32 -10.30 -13.15 -0.99
N SER A 33 -9.77 -13.98 -1.89
CA SER A 33 -8.86 -15.08 -1.55
C SER A 33 -7.59 -14.57 -0.86
N LEU A 34 -6.99 -13.49 -1.38
CA LEU A 34 -5.82 -12.85 -0.78
C LEU A 34 -6.16 -12.26 0.60
N GLN A 35 -7.31 -11.58 0.71
CA GLN A 35 -7.76 -10.96 1.95
C GLN A 35 -7.97 -12.01 3.05
N ASP A 36 -8.63 -13.13 2.74
CA ASP A 36 -8.85 -14.22 3.68
C ASP A 36 -7.54 -14.88 4.11
N ARG A 37 -6.60 -15.02 3.16
CA ARG A 37 -5.26 -15.51 3.48
C ARG A 37 -4.52 -14.57 4.43
N ILE A 38 -4.56 -13.26 4.21
CA ILE A 38 -3.96 -12.27 5.12
C ILE A 38 -4.61 -12.35 6.51
N ARG A 39 -5.95 -12.43 6.59
CA ARG A 39 -6.66 -12.58 7.88
C ARG A 39 -6.30 -13.87 8.61
N SER A 40 -6.09 -14.97 7.88
CA SER A 40 -5.66 -16.24 8.49
C SER A 40 -4.28 -16.17 9.16
N LEU A 41 -3.49 -15.14 8.83
CA LEU A 41 -2.16 -14.89 9.38
C LEU A 41 -2.17 -13.87 10.54
N HIS A 42 -3.32 -13.60 11.17
CA HIS A 42 -3.41 -12.66 12.29
C HIS A 42 -2.51 -13.01 13.50
N TRP A 43 -2.02 -14.24 13.57
CA TRP A 43 -1.15 -14.74 14.64
C TRP A 43 0.34 -14.50 14.36
N VAL A 44 0.71 -14.07 13.15
CA VAL A 44 2.10 -13.80 12.79
C VAL A 44 2.59 -12.57 13.55
N THR A 45 3.66 -12.73 14.32
CA THR A 45 4.33 -11.63 15.03
C THR A 45 5.66 -11.27 14.35
N SER A 46 6.18 -10.08 14.64
CA SER A 46 7.43 -9.56 14.07
C SER A 46 8.63 -10.51 14.25
N GLY A 47 8.67 -11.27 15.35
CA GLY A 47 9.72 -12.26 15.62
C GLY A 47 9.78 -13.42 14.62
N PHE A 48 8.70 -13.71 13.89
CA PHE A 48 8.65 -14.77 12.87
C PHE A 48 9.17 -14.33 11.50
N LEU A 49 9.25 -13.02 11.26
CA LEU A 49 9.59 -12.46 9.95
C LEU A 49 11.07 -12.04 9.82
N GLU A 50 11.89 -12.35 10.83
CA GLU A 50 13.32 -11.98 10.92
C GLU A 50 13.60 -10.54 10.46
N THR A 51 12.71 -9.61 10.84
CA THR A 51 12.81 -8.23 10.38
C THR A 51 13.94 -7.51 11.08
N ALA A 52 14.71 -6.70 10.36
CA ALA A 52 15.69 -5.78 10.96
C ALA A 52 15.04 -4.55 11.65
N LEU A 53 13.77 -4.67 12.04
CA LEU A 53 12.98 -3.64 12.69
C LEU A 53 12.97 -3.89 14.20
N ASP A 54 13.28 -2.86 14.97
CA ASP A 54 13.20 -2.90 16.43
C ASP A 54 11.90 -2.26 16.89
N PHE A 55 10.88 -3.11 17.07
CA PHE A 55 9.57 -2.70 17.55
C PHE A 55 9.56 -2.30 19.04
N SER A 56 10.67 -2.40 19.78
CA SER A 56 10.74 -1.83 21.13
C SER A 56 10.82 -0.30 21.13
N ILE A 57 11.23 0.29 20.00
CA ILE A 57 11.32 1.74 19.81
C ILE A 57 9.95 2.27 19.36
N PRO A 58 9.28 3.16 20.13
CA PRO A 58 7.95 3.66 19.77
C PRO A 58 7.90 4.32 18.39
N LYS A 59 8.94 5.07 18.03
CA LYS A 59 9.04 5.75 16.74
C LYS A 59 9.10 4.80 15.54
N VAL A 60 9.64 3.59 15.73
CA VAL A 60 9.60 2.54 14.69
C VAL A 60 8.17 2.06 14.48
N GLN A 61 7.39 1.91 15.56
CA GLN A 61 5.96 1.58 15.46
C GLN A 61 5.19 2.69 14.74
N ASP A 62 5.42 3.95 15.09
CA ASP A 62 4.77 5.11 14.45
C ASP A 62 4.99 5.10 12.92
N PHE A 63 6.24 4.88 12.47
CA PHE A 63 6.54 4.81 11.03
C PHE A 63 5.87 3.60 10.34
N ILE A 64 5.70 2.49 11.04
CA ILE A 64 5.01 1.32 10.49
C ILE A 64 3.50 1.56 10.41
N ASP A 65 2.89 2.19 11.42
CA ASP A 65 1.47 2.57 11.40
C ASP A 65 1.18 3.58 10.29
N GLU A 66 2.09 4.54 10.07
CA GLU A 66 2.03 5.44 8.93
C GLU A 66 2.14 4.68 7.60
N ALA A 67 3.07 3.73 7.47
CA ALA A 67 3.21 2.91 6.27
C ALA A 67 1.93 2.08 5.97
N VAL A 68 1.32 1.51 7.01
CA VAL A 68 0.04 0.80 6.93
C VAL A 68 -1.08 1.73 6.46
N THR A 69 -1.12 2.96 6.98
CA THR A 69 -2.11 3.95 6.55
C THR A 69 -1.96 4.28 5.06
N GLU A 70 -0.73 4.49 4.58
CA GLU A 70 -0.48 4.85 3.17
C GLU A 70 -0.79 3.70 2.21
N ILE A 71 -0.54 2.43 2.58
CA ILE A 71 -0.91 1.29 1.72
C ILE A 71 -2.42 1.08 1.66
N ILE A 72 -3.15 1.33 2.76
CA ILE A 72 -4.62 1.27 2.78
C ILE A 72 -5.21 2.39 1.90
N ASP A 73 -4.63 3.60 1.98
CA ASP A 73 -5.09 4.78 1.24
C ASP A 73 -4.95 4.64 -0.28
N ILE A 74 -4.16 3.68 -0.79
CA ILE A 74 -4.11 3.37 -2.24
C ILE A 74 -5.51 3.15 -2.82
N ASN A 75 -6.42 2.56 -2.06
CA ASN A 75 -7.76 2.25 -2.56
C ASN A 75 -8.69 3.47 -2.62
N SER A 76 -8.34 4.61 -2.02
CA SER A 76 -9.15 5.84 -2.12
C SER A 76 -8.88 6.67 -3.38
N HIS A 77 -7.83 6.33 -4.13
CA HIS A 77 -7.42 7.06 -5.34
C HIS A 77 -7.86 6.34 -6.60
N MET A 78 -8.27 7.08 -7.62
CA MET A 78 -8.66 6.53 -8.93
C MET A 78 -7.52 6.57 -9.95
N ALA A 79 -6.68 7.60 -9.91
CA ALA A 79 -5.52 7.74 -10.79
C ALA A 79 -4.39 6.79 -10.39
N VAL A 80 -3.73 6.20 -11.37
CA VAL A 80 -2.60 5.28 -11.17
C VAL A 80 -1.40 6.01 -10.58
N GLU A 81 -1.14 7.25 -11.00
CA GLU A 81 -0.07 8.07 -10.41
C GLU A 81 -0.28 8.28 -8.90
N ASP A 82 -1.50 8.61 -8.48
CA ASP A 82 -1.84 8.82 -7.07
C ASP A 82 -1.68 7.52 -6.26
N LYS A 83 -2.12 6.37 -6.80
CA LYS A 83 -1.91 5.05 -6.21
C LYS A 83 -0.42 4.72 -6.03
N LEU A 84 0.40 4.98 -7.06
CA LEU A 84 1.85 4.75 -7.02
C LEU A 84 2.54 5.69 -6.02
N ALA A 85 2.12 6.95 -5.94
CA ALA A 85 2.66 7.90 -4.98
C ALA A 85 2.48 7.39 -3.54
N LYS A 86 1.30 6.84 -3.22
CA LYS A 86 1.00 6.23 -1.92
C LYS A 86 1.87 5.02 -1.60
N LEU A 87 2.09 4.13 -2.58
CA LEU A 87 3.01 3.01 -2.43
C LEU A 87 4.46 3.47 -2.17
N VAL A 88 4.91 4.52 -2.86
CA VAL A 88 6.25 5.09 -2.65
C VAL A 88 6.38 5.71 -1.26
N ILE A 89 5.35 6.41 -0.78
CA ILE A 89 5.36 6.98 0.58
C ILE A 89 5.40 5.86 1.62
N CYS A 90 4.54 4.84 1.51
CA CYS A 90 4.58 3.64 2.35
C CYS A 90 6.00 3.04 2.42
N SER A 91 6.61 2.81 1.26
CA SER A 91 7.97 2.25 1.19
C SER A 91 9.01 3.14 1.89
N LYS A 92 8.92 4.47 1.73
CA LYS A 92 9.80 5.43 2.42
C LYS A 92 9.64 5.37 3.93
N LYS A 93 8.41 5.24 4.44
CA LYS A 93 8.15 5.11 5.88
C LYS A 93 8.77 3.83 6.45
N ILE A 94 8.69 2.72 5.73
CA ILE A 94 9.40 1.47 6.09
C ILE A 94 10.91 1.70 6.14
N PHE A 95 11.50 2.44 5.19
CA PHE A 95 12.92 2.76 5.23
C PHE A 95 13.32 3.65 6.41
N GLU A 96 12.50 4.64 6.79
CA GLU A 96 12.74 5.44 8.00
C GLU A 96 12.65 4.57 9.27
N ALA A 97 11.69 3.64 9.34
CA ALA A 97 11.59 2.67 10.42
C ALA A 97 12.85 1.79 10.53
N LEU A 98 13.37 1.30 9.40
CA LEU A 98 14.61 0.52 9.34
C LEU A 98 15.84 1.31 9.75
N LYS A 99 15.88 2.61 9.42
CA LYS A 99 16.97 3.51 9.80
C LYS A 99 16.96 3.79 11.30
N GLU A 100 15.79 4.05 11.86
CA GLU A 100 15.61 4.29 13.30
C GLU A 100 15.94 3.03 14.12
N SER A 101 15.57 1.84 13.64
CA SER A 101 15.87 0.56 14.30
C SER A 101 17.37 0.23 14.40
N ARG A 102 18.22 0.95 13.67
CA ARG A 102 19.68 0.76 13.63
C ARG A 102 20.45 1.93 14.24
N SER A 103 19.74 2.97 14.71
CA SER A 103 20.32 4.17 15.32
C SER A 103 20.55 3.96 16.81
#